data_AF-A0A4Q3WGN7-F1
#
_entry.id   AF-A0A4Q3WGN7-F1
#
_cell.length_a   1.000
_cell.length_b   1.000
_cell.length_c   1.000
_cell.angle_alpha   90.00
_cell.angle_beta   90.00
_cell.angle_gamma   90.00
#
_symmetry.space_group_name_H-M   'P 1'
#
loop_
_entity.id
_entity.type
_entity.pdbx_description
1 polymer ?
#
loop_
_entity_poly.entity_id
_entity_poly.type
_entity_poly.pdbx_seq_one_letter_code
_entity_poly.pdbx_strand_id
1 'polypeptide(L)'
;MSTSAPERRPDSITMSDIAQRAGVSRPTVSIVLNDRHETVGIAAETRNRVLLAARELGYRRNALARAVKTGRSLTLGFLAGEADLEYSSAAFSGILDCADESNYTVKRFRLHDRPEDEAVIERCSEHRLDGIIVNDTGLARNVELIRREFGGRSVPVVWLDPKGPQEWGVQ
;
A
#
# COMPACT_ATOMS: atom_id res chain seq x y z
N MET A 1 -20.82 10.23 32.92
CA MET A 1 -20.15 11.03 31.87
C MET A 1 -20.25 10.23 30.58
N SER A 2 -21.11 10.66 29.65
CA SER A 2 -21.40 9.93 28.42
C SER A 2 -20.39 10.32 27.36
N THR A 3 -19.55 9.38 26.92
CA THR A 3 -18.53 9.60 25.89
C THR A 3 -19.23 9.66 24.53
N SER A 4 -19.42 10.86 23.99
CA SER A 4 -19.93 11.02 22.62
C SER A 4 -18.91 10.47 21.62
N ALA A 5 -19.41 9.70 20.65
CA ALA A 5 -18.61 9.27 19.51
C ALA A 5 -18.05 10.51 18.78
N PRO A 6 -16.82 10.46 18.24
CA PRO A 6 -16.22 11.61 17.58
C PRO A 6 -17.11 12.12 16.43
N GLU A 7 -17.39 13.42 16.44
CA GLU A 7 -18.18 14.10 15.41
C GLU A 7 -17.57 13.85 14.02
N ARG A 8 -18.44 13.50 13.05
CA ARG A 8 -18.03 13.25 11.66
C ARG A 8 -17.26 14.45 11.13
N ARG A 9 -16.09 14.21 10.53
CA ARG A 9 -15.44 15.21 9.68
C ARG A 9 -16.47 15.63 8.60
N PRO A 10 -16.75 16.93 8.44
CA PRO A 10 -17.83 17.43 7.58
C PRO A 10 -17.71 17.04 6.09
N ASP A 11 -16.56 16.51 5.65
CA ASP A 11 -16.28 16.24 4.23
C ASP A 11 -16.24 14.75 3.81
N SER A 12 -16.52 13.79 4.72
CA SER A 12 -16.43 12.37 4.32
C SER A 12 -17.77 11.83 3.83
N ILE A 13 -18.01 11.92 2.51
CA ILE A 13 -19.09 11.18 1.86
C ILE A 13 -18.94 9.68 2.12
N THR A 14 -20.03 9.03 2.48
CA THR A 14 -20.08 7.60 2.79
C THR A 14 -20.75 6.80 1.68
N MET A 15 -20.56 5.48 1.69
CA MET A 15 -21.28 4.58 0.77
C MET A 15 -22.80 4.64 0.97
N SER A 16 -23.29 5.03 2.15
CA SER A 16 -24.71 5.22 2.40
C SER A 16 -25.26 6.44 1.67
N ASP A 17 -24.50 7.53 1.63
CA ASP A 17 -24.89 8.77 0.92
C ASP A 17 -24.95 8.52 -0.60
N ILE A 18 -23.99 7.78 -1.13
CA ILE A 18 -23.97 7.34 -2.54
C ILE A 18 -25.16 6.42 -2.83
N ALA A 19 -25.48 5.49 -1.93
CA ALA A 19 -26.60 4.55 -2.10
C ALA A 19 -27.93 5.30 -2.19
N GLN A 20 -28.13 6.30 -1.31
CA GLN A 20 -29.30 7.17 -1.33
C GLN A 20 -29.39 7.97 -2.63
N ARG A 21 -28.28 8.58 -3.07
CA ARG A 21 -28.22 9.39 -4.31
C ARG A 21 -28.46 8.55 -5.57
N ALA A 22 -27.94 7.33 -5.61
CA ALA A 22 -28.05 6.43 -6.76
C ALA A 22 -29.34 5.58 -6.76
N GLY A 23 -30.11 5.57 -5.67
CA GLY A 23 -31.34 4.79 -5.52
C GLY A 23 -31.09 3.28 -5.47
N VAL A 24 -30.01 2.85 -4.80
CA VAL A 24 -29.63 1.44 -4.66
C VAL A 24 -29.27 1.09 -3.22
N SER A 25 -29.03 -0.19 -2.93
CA SER A 25 -28.60 -0.62 -1.60
C SER A 25 -27.11 -0.31 -1.36
N ARG A 26 -26.71 -0.12 -0.09
CA ARG A 26 -25.29 0.03 0.30
C ARG A 26 -24.41 -1.15 -0.14
N PRO A 27 -24.84 -2.43 -0.04
CA PRO A 27 -24.11 -3.56 -0.63
C PRO A 27 -23.86 -3.42 -2.14
N THR A 28 -24.86 -2.97 -2.91
CA THR A 28 -24.74 -2.71 -4.36
C THR A 28 -23.65 -1.68 -4.63
N VAL A 29 -23.65 -0.56 -3.88
CA VAL A 29 -22.58 0.46 -3.96
C VAL A 29 -21.22 -0.15 -3.65
N SER A 30 -21.12 -0.96 -2.60
CA SER A 30 -19.85 -1.60 -2.23
C SER A 30 -19.34 -2.56 -3.30
N ILE A 31 -20.21 -3.27 -4.02
CA ILE A 31 -19.82 -4.18 -5.10
C ILE A 31 -19.29 -3.37 -6.29
N VAL A 32 -20.01 -2.33 -6.70
CA VAL A 32 -19.61 -1.46 -7.80
C VAL A 32 -18.29 -0.75 -7.50
N LEU A 33 -18.18 -0.13 -6.32
CA LEU A 33 -16.96 0.58 -5.91
C LEU A 33 -15.78 -0.32 -5.54
N ASN A 34 -15.94 -1.64 -5.50
CA ASN A 34 -14.81 -2.57 -5.40
C ASN A 34 -14.59 -3.35 -6.70
N ASP A 35 -15.18 -2.89 -7.80
CA ASP A 35 -15.00 -3.46 -9.13
C ASP A 35 -15.40 -4.96 -9.23
N ARG A 36 -16.34 -5.40 -8.38
CA ARG A 36 -16.89 -6.79 -8.35
C ARG A 36 -18.25 -6.92 -9.05
N HIS A 37 -18.64 -5.91 -9.82
CA HIS A 37 -19.97 -5.81 -10.43
C HIS A 37 -20.22 -6.88 -11.48
N GLU A 38 -19.19 -7.29 -12.23
CA GLU A 38 -19.29 -8.36 -13.23
C GLU A 38 -19.53 -9.73 -12.58
N THR A 39 -18.81 -10.04 -11.50
CA THR A 39 -18.93 -11.31 -10.78
C THR A 39 -20.33 -11.54 -10.19
N VAL A 40 -21.03 -10.46 -9.81
CA VAL A 40 -22.36 -10.52 -9.18
C VAL A 40 -23.48 -10.20 -10.19
N GLY A 41 -23.14 -9.90 -11.44
CA GLY A 41 -24.13 -9.61 -12.49
C GLY A 41 -24.87 -8.29 -12.31
N ILE A 42 -24.21 -7.24 -11.81
CA ILE A 42 -24.82 -5.90 -11.72
C ILE A 42 -24.91 -5.30 -13.13
N ALA A 43 -26.13 -4.95 -13.55
CA ALA A 43 -26.39 -4.29 -14.83
C ALA A 43 -25.55 -3.00 -14.99
N ALA A 44 -25.06 -2.77 -16.22
CA ALA A 44 -24.24 -1.61 -16.55
C ALA A 44 -24.90 -0.27 -16.19
N GLU A 45 -26.22 -0.17 -16.36
CA GLU A 45 -27.00 1.02 -15.97
C GLU A 45 -26.88 1.32 -14.47
N THR A 46 -27.07 0.30 -13.62
CA THR A 46 -26.94 0.44 -12.16
C THR A 46 -25.52 0.78 -11.74
N ARG A 47 -24.51 0.15 -12.38
CA ARG A 47 -23.10 0.49 -12.20
C ARG A 47 -22.83 1.97 -12.49
N ASN A 48 -23.32 2.46 -13.64
CA ASN A 48 -23.11 3.83 -14.08
C ASN A 48 -23.77 4.85 -13.13
N ARG A 49 -24.99 4.59 -12.65
CA ARG A 49 -25.65 5.44 -11.64
C ARG A 49 -24.84 5.57 -10.35
N VAL A 50 -24.28 4.46 -9.86
CA VAL A 50 -23.44 4.48 -8.65
C VAL A 50 -22.16 5.27 -8.87
N LEU A 51 -21.46 5.05 -9.98
CA LEU A 51 -20.21 5.76 -10.29
C LEU A 51 -20.43 7.25 -10.50
N LEU A 52 -21.54 7.63 -11.13
CA LEU A 52 -21.93 9.04 -11.29
C LEU A 52 -22.22 9.68 -9.94
N ALA A 53 -23.05 9.06 -9.10
CA ALA A 53 -23.37 9.56 -7.77
C ALA A 53 -22.12 9.70 -6.88
N ALA A 54 -21.21 8.71 -6.92
CA ALA A 54 -19.95 8.78 -6.20
C ALA A 54 -19.08 9.97 -6.66
N ARG A 55 -19.02 10.20 -7.97
CA ARG A 55 -18.25 11.31 -8.56
C ARG A 55 -18.84 12.67 -8.19
N GLU A 56 -20.15 12.85 -8.34
CA GLU A 56 -20.86 14.10 -8.03
C GLU A 56 -20.74 14.49 -6.56
N LEU A 57 -20.80 13.49 -5.67
CA LEU A 57 -20.61 13.74 -4.24
C LEU A 57 -19.13 13.97 -3.87
N GLY A 58 -18.18 13.68 -4.77
CA GLY A 58 -16.76 13.78 -4.46
C GLY A 58 -16.25 12.64 -3.56
N TYR A 59 -16.90 11.47 -3.62
CA TYR A 59 -16.49 10.31 -2.84
C TYR A 59 -15.05 9.87 -3.17
N ARG A 60 -14.22 9.78 -2.14
CA ARG A 60 -12.89 9.16 -2.21
C ARG A 60 -12.85 7.95 -1.29
N ARG A 61 -12.41 6.80 -1.81
CA ARG A 61 -12.22 5.60 -0.98
C ARG A 61 -11.18 5.90 0.09
N ASN A 62 -11.53 5.67 1.35
CA ASN A 62 -10.58 5.78 2.45
C ASN A 62 -9.67 4.54 2.47
N ALA A 63 -8.41 4.71 2.08
CA ALA A 63 -7.43 3.63 2.01
C ALA A 63 -7.19 2.97 3.39
N LEU A 64 -7.19 3.74 4.49
CA LEU A 64 -7.03 3.21 5.85
C LEU A 64 -8.22 2.34 6.25
N ALA A 65 -9.44 2.78 5.98
CA ALA A 65 -10.64 1.99 6.26
C ALA A 65 -10.67 0.69 5.43
N ARG A 66 -10.21 0.74 4.17
CA ARG A 66 -10.03 -0.45 3.33
C ARG A 66 -8.97 -1.39 3.92
N ALA A 67 -7.82 -0.86 4.35
CA ALA A 67 -6.73 -1.65 4.91
C ALA A 67 -7.15 -2.37 6.20
N VAL A 68 -7.86 -1.67 7.10
CA VAL A 68 -8.41 -2.28 8.32
C VAL A 68 -9.37 -3.42 7.99
N LYS A 69 -10.25 -3.24 6.99
CA LYS A 69 -11.23 -4.26 6.61
C LYS A 69 -10.61 -5.47 5.90
N THR A 70 -9.61 -5.24 5.05
CA THR A 70 -9.02 -6.28 4.18
C THR A 70 -7.77 -6.92 4.76
N GLY A 71 -7.17 -6.32 5.79
CA GLY A 71 -5.86 -6.68 6.30
C GLY A 71 -4.70 -6.29 5.39
N ARG A 72 -4.97 -5.64 4.24
CA ARG A 72 -3.97 -5.31 3.21
C ARG A 72 -3.93 -3.81 2.99
N SER A 73 -2.76 -3.19 3.18
CA SER A 73 -2.60 -1.75 2.96
C SER A 73 -2.60 -1.39 1.47
N LEU A 74 -2.29 -2.36 0.59
CA LEU A 74 -1.91 -2.12 -0.80
C LEU A 74 -0.73 -1.14 -0.89
N THR A 75 0.19 -1.23 0.07
CA THR A 75 1.39 -0.38 0.13
C THR A 75 2.63 -1.26 0.22
N LEU A 76 3.59 -1.04 -0.67
CA LEU A 76 4.92 -1.64 -0.65
C LEU A 76 5.92 -0.66 -0.05
N GLY A 77 6.91 -1.16 0.69
CA GLY A 77 8.07 -0.38 1.11
C GLY A 77 9.22 -0.52 0.13
N PHE A 78 9.88 0.58 -0.19
CA PHE A 78 11.16 0.57 -0.89
C PHE A 78 12.25 1.14 0.01
N LEU A 79 13.12 0.28 0.54
CA LEU A 79 14.24 0.63 1.41
C LEU A 79 15.48 0.76 0.54
N ALA A 80 16.10 1.93 0.49
CA ALA A 80 17.24 2.17 -0.37
C ALA A 80 18.23 3.16 0.24
N GLY A 81 19.52 2.87 0.02
CA GLY A 81 20.64 3.76 0.32
C GLY A 81 20.81 4.90 -0.68
N GLU A 82 21.93 5.63 -0.53
CA GLU A 82 22.36 6.70 -1.44
C GLU A 82 23.38 6.22 -2.50
N ALA A 83 23.86 4.97 -2.42
CA ALA A 83 24.80 4.45 -3.41
C ALA A 83 24.10 4.18 -4.75
N ASP A 84 24.80 4.49 -5.85
CA ASP A 84 24.34 4.35 -7.24
C ASP A 84 22.92 4.92 -7.47
N LEU A 85 22.81 6.24 -7.32
CA LEU A 85 21.55 6.98 -7.46
C LEU A 85 20.87 6.76 -8.81
N GLU A 86 21.65 6.56 -9.88
CA GLU A 86 21.12 6.32 -11.23
C GLU A 86 20.43 4.95 -11.29
N TYR A 87 21.12 3.89 -10.86
CA TYR A 87 20.52 2.56 -10.77
C TYR A 87 19.31 2.54 -9.81
N SER A 88 19.46 3.11 -8.62
CA SER A 88 18.37 3.14 -7.62
C SER A 88 17.14 3.89 -8.12
N SER A 89 17.34 4.96 -8.90
CA SER A 89 16.25 5.71 -9.51
C SER A 89 15.55 4.90 -10.59
N ALA A 90 16.31 4.28 -11.50
CA ALA A 90 15.75 3.46 -12.57
C ALA A 90 14.99 2.25 -12.02
N ALA A 91 15.55 1.56 -11.01
CA ALA A 91 14.88 0.47 -10.32
C ALA A 91 13.59 0.94 -9.64
N PHE A 92 13.63 2.09 -8.96
CA PHE A 92 12.44 2.64 -8.31
C PHE A 92 11.34 3.00 -9.31
N SER A 93 11.69 3.57 -10.47
CA SER A 93 10.73 3.84 -11.56
C SER A 93 10.05 2.55 -12.05
N GLY A 94 10.82 1.49 -12.34
CA GLY A 94 10.23 0.22 -12.77
C GLY A 94 9.35 -0.45 -11.70
N ILE A 95 9.70 -0.29 -10.41
CA ILE A 95 8.85 -0.74 -9.30
C ILE A 95 7.53 0.03 -9.27
N LEU A 96 7.56 1.35 -9.48
CA LEU A 96 6.36 2.18 -9.51
C LEU A 96 5.42 1.77 -10.65
N ASP A 97 5.97 1.55 -11.85
CA ASP A 97 5.18 1.12 -13.02
C ASP A 97 4.44 -0.20 -12.73
N CYS A 98 5.15 -1.21 -12.22
CA CYS A 98 4.57 -2.50 -11.83
C CYS A 98 3.55 -2.38 -10.68
N ALA A 99 3.81 -1.50 -9.71
CA ALA A 99 2.93 -1.29 -8.57
C ALA A 99 1.60 -0.64 -9.02
N ASP A 100 1.66 0.34 -9.92
CA ASP A 100 0.49 1.02 -10.46
C ASP A 100 -0.43 0.05 -11.21
N GLU A 101 0.13 -0.84 -12.04
CA GLU A 101 -0.63 -1.91 -12.71
C GLU A 101 -1.37 -2.84 -11.72
N SER A 102 -0.78 -3.03 -10.53
CA SER A 102 -1.31 -3.90 -9.49
C SER A 102 -2.13 -3.16 -8.42
N ASN A 103 -2.42 -1.86 -8.60
CA ASN A 103 -3.08 -0.99 -7.61
C ASN A 103 -2.36 -0.89 -6.25
N TYR A 104 -1.04 -1.00 -6.26
CA TYR A 104 -0.17 -0.81 -5.11
C TYR A 104 0.41 0.60 -5.11
N THR A 105 0.56 1.19 -3.93
CA THR A 105 1.37 2.40 -3.73
C THR A 105 2.74 2.00 -3.19
N VAL A 106 3.80 2.70 -3.58
CA VAL A 106 5.15 2.45 -3.08
C VAL A 106 5.59 3.60 -2.18
N LYS A 107 6.04 3.28 -0.97
CA LYS A 107 6.60 4.24 -0.03
C LYS A 107 8.10 4.05 0.09
N ARG A 108 8.88 5.08 -0.23
CA ARG A 108 10.34 5.06 -0.09
C ARG A 108 10.76 5.37 1.35
N PHE A 109 11.70 4.59 1.86
CA PHE A 109 12.41 4.79 3.11
C PHE A 109 13.89 4.93 2.78
N ARG A 110 14.47 6.07 3.15
CA ARG A 110 15.88 6.35 2.93
C ARG A 110 16.69 5.75 4.07
N LEU A 111 17.76 5.05 3.71
CA LEU A 111 18.76 4.50 4.62
C LEU A 111 20.13 5.11 4.28
N HIS A 112 21.03 5.14 5.25
CA HIS A 112 22.37 5.73 5.14
C HIS A 112 23.50 4.78 5.58
N ASP A 113 23.19 3.50 5.81
CA ASP A 113 24.10 2.46 6.32
C ASP A 113 24.74 2.80 7.69
N ARG A 114 23.96 3.44 8.55
CA ARG A 114 24.40 3.96 9.86
C ARG A 114 23.50 3.47 10.99
N PRO A 115 23.96 3.45 12.25
CA PRO A 115 23.18 2.97 13.39
C PRO A 115 21.78 3.60 13.51
N GLU A 116 21.61 4.86 13.12
CA GLU A 116 20.35 5.58 13.17
C GLU A 116 19.26 5.02 12.23
N ASP A 117 19.64 4.18 11.27
CA ASP A 117 18.71 3.54 10.35
C ASP A 117 17.86 2.46 11.03
N GLU A 118 18.28 1.93 12.19
CA GLU A 118 17.46 0.97 12.96
C GLU A 118 16.07 1.57 13.26
N ALA A 119 16.03 2.83 13.72
CA ALA A 119 14.78 3.54 13.97
C ALA A 119 13.96 3.78 12.69
N VAL A 120 14.60 3.89 11.52
CA VAL A 120 13.91 4.01 10.22
C VAL A 120 13.26 2.68 9.85
N ILE A 121 13.97 1.57 10.03
CA ILE A 121 13.52 0.20 9.76
C ILE A 121 12.36 -0.17 10.71
N GLU A 122 12.46 0.17 11.99
CA GLU A 122 11.38 -0.02 12.96
C GLU A 122 10.11 0.74 12.55
N ARG A 123 10.22 2.05 12.27
CA ARG A 123 9.09 2.87 11.79
C ARG A 123 8.52 2.37 10.47
N CYS A 124 9.36 1.86 9.57
CA CYS A 124 8.91 1.24 8.32
C CYS A 124 7.93 0.10 8.60
N SER A 125 8.21 -0.71 9.62
CA SER A 125 7.36 -1.83 10.03
C SER A 125 5.98 -1.42 10.57
N GLU A 126 5.84 -0.19 11.10
CA GLU A 126 4.58 0.35 11.62
C GLU A 126 3.59 0.72 10.51
N HIS A 127 4.05 0.91 9.27
CA HIS A 127 3.21 1.29 8.14
C HIS A 127 2.35 0.15 7.56
N ARG A 128 2.39 -1.05 8.15
CA ARG A 128 1.64 -2.24 7.70
C ARG A 128 1.80 -2.51 6.20
N LEU A 129 3.06 -2.53 5.77
CA LEU A 129 3.41 -2.80 4.39
C LEU A 129 3.06 -4.24 4.03
N ASP A 130 2.51 -4.43 2.83
CA ASP A 130 2.16 -5.75 2.30
C ASP A 130 3.39 -6.50 1.74
N GLY A 131 4.50 -5.79 1.55
CA GLY A 131 5.77 -6.31 1.05
C GLY A 131 6.85 -5.24 1.07
N ILE A 132 8.11 -5.67 1.07
CA ILE A 132 9.29 -4.79 1.12
C ILE A 132 10.25 -5.16 0.00
N ILE A 133 10.76 -4.13 -0.65
CA ILE A 133 11.82 -4.21 -1.64
C ILE A 133 13.02 -3.45 -1.07
N VAL A 134 14.16 -4.11 -1.02
CA VAL A 134 15.40 -3.55 -0.49
C VAL A 134 16.39 -3.41 -1.65
N ASN A 135 16.86 -2.20 -1.89
CA ASN A 135 17.99 -1.98 -2.78
C ASN A 135 19.28 -2.03 -1.96
N ASP A 136 20.03 -3.12 -2.08
CA ASP A 136 21.11 -3.47 -1.16
C ASP A 136 22.45 -2.80 -1.49
N THR A 137 22.52 -2.06 -2.60
CA THR A 137 23.72 -1.28 -2.96
C THR A 137 24.06 -0.30 -1.84
N GLY A 138 25.09 -0.63 -1.06
CA GLY A 138 25.60 0.20 0.04
C GLY A 138 24.84 0.11 1.37
N LEU A 139 24.15 -1.01 1.67
CA LEU A 139 23.40 -1.20 2.92
C LEU A 139 23.88 -2.37 3.79
N ALA A 140 25.16 -2.74 3.70
CA ALA A 140 25.70 -3.96 4.32
C ALA A 140 25.40 -4.10 5.82
N ARG A 141 25.41 -3.00 6.59
CA ARG A 141 25.05 -3.03 8.03
C ARG A 141 23.56 -3.29 8.23
N ASN A 142 22.73 -2.72 7.37
CA ASN A 142 21.28 -2.77 7.49
C ASN A 142 20.68 -4.10 7.02
N VAL A 143 21.42 -4.92 6.25
CA VAL A 143 20.95 -6.24 5.80
C VAL A 143 20.46 -7.09 6.98
N GLU A 144 21.28 -7.23 8.01
CA GLU A 144 20.93 -8.07 9.16
C GLU A 144 19.79 -7.46 9.99
N LEU A 145 19.75 -6.13 10.12
CA LEU A 145 18.65 -5.44 10.80
C LEU A 145 17.30 -5.66 10.09
N ILE A 146 17.28 -5.55 8.76
CA ILE A 146 16.10 -5.79 7.94
C ILE A 146 15.67 -7.27 8.03
N ARG A 147 16.62 -8.20 7.97
CA ARG A 147 16.35 -9.64 8.15
C ARG A 147 15.76 -9.93 9.52
N ARG A 148 16.31 -9.34 10.59
CA ARG A 148 15.80 -9.49 11.96
C ARG A 148 14.38 -8.93 12.08
N GLU A 149 14.14 -7.71 11.60
CA GLU A 149 12.84 -7.05 11.78
C GLU A 149 11.71 -7.66 10.96
N PHE A 150 12.00 -8.15 9.75
CA PHE A 150 10.99 -8.67 8.83
C PHE A 150 11.01 -10.19 8.64
N GLY A 151 12.09 -10.90 9.00
CA GLY A 151 12.25 -12.34 8.78
C GLY A 151 11.30 -13.23 9.59
N GLY A 152 10.79 -12.74 10.72
CA GLY A 152 9.76 -13.41 11.52
C GLY A 152 8.32 -13.02 11.15
N ARG A 153 8.12 -12.10 10.20
CA ARG A 153 6.81 -11.54 9.85
C ARG A 153 6.28 -12.16 8.56
N SER A 154 4.97 -12.15 8.37
CA SER A 154 4.30 -12.58 7.12
C SER A 154 4.51 -11.63 5.93
N VAL A 155 5.46 -10.70 6.02
CA VAL A 155 5.70 -9.66 5.01
C VAL A 155 6.85 -10.11 4.10
N PRO A 156 6.61 -10.34 2.80
CA PRO A 156 7.67 -10.73 1.87
C PRO A 156 8.73 -9.63 1.75
N VAL A 157 10.01 -10.04 1.71
CA VAL A 157 11.16 -9.15 1.49
C VAL A 157 11.91 -9.59 0.25
N VAL A 158 12.08 -8.69 -0.72
CA VAL A 158 12.83 -8.90 -1.97
C VAL A 158 14.05 -8.00 -2.00
N TRP A 159 15.20 -8.54 -2.38
CA TRP A 159 16.48 -7.82 -2.44
C TRP A 159 16.85 -7.57 -3.91
N LEU A 160 17.20 -6.33 -4.23
CA LEU A 160 17.66 -5.89 -5.55
C LEU A 160 19.16 -5.56 -5.49
N ASP A 161 19.88 -6.02 -6.53
CA ASP A 161 21.34 -5.96 -6.66
C ASP A 161 22.08 -6.28 -5.35
N PRO A 162 21.98 -7.53 -4.83
CA PRO A 162 22.73 -7.94 -3.66
C PRO A 162 24.20 -8.11 -4.04
N LYS A 163 24.95 -7.02 -4.17
CA LYS A 163 26.42 -7.06 -4.04
C LYS A 163 26.81 -7.16 -2.55
N GLY A 164 26.20 -8.10 -1.84
CA GLY A 164 26.77 -8.72 -0.63
C GLY A 164 27.78 -9.79 -1.04
N PRO A 165 28.62 -10.33 -0.13
CA PRO A 165 29.75 -11.19 -0.48
C PRO A 165 29.28 -12.35 -1.36
N GLN A 166 29.85 -12.42 -2.57
CA GLN A 166 29.55 -13.43 -3.56
C GLN A 166 29.95 -14.81 -3.02
N GLU A 167 28.96 -15.63 -2.67
CA GLU A 167 29.03 -17.07 -2.89
C GLU A 167 27.82 -17.47 -3.72
N TRP A 168 27.95 -17.33 -5.04
CA TRP A 168 27.08 -18.04 -5.97
C TRP A 168 27.53 -19.51 -6.00
N GLY A 169 27.08 -20.27 -5.00
CA GLY A 169 27.22 -21.72 -4.95
C GLY A 169 25.84 -22.37 -5.04
N VAL A 170 25.59 -23.10 -6.12
CA VAL A 170 24.51 -24.08 -6.16
C VAL A 170 24.86 -25.19 -5.17
N GLN A 171 24.13 -25.31 -4.06
CA GLN A 171 23.88 -26.58 -3.37
C GLN A 171 22.46 -26.60 -2.80
#